data_AF-A0A494YXU4-F1
#
_entry.id   AF-A0A494YXU4-F1
#
_cell.length_a   1.000
_cell.length_b   1.000
_cell.length_c   1.000
_cell.angle_alpha   90.00
_cell.angle_beta   90.00
_cell.angle_gamma   90.00
#
_symmetry.space_group_name_H-M   'P 1'
#
loop_
_entity.id
_entity.type
_entity.pdbx_description
1 polymer ?
#
loop_
_entity_poly.entity_id
_entity_poly.type
_entity_poly.pdbx_seq_one_letter_code
_entity_poly.pdbx_strand_id
1 'polypeptide(L)'
;MGCNRMIEIYLDSRSDLYSIEPIGLQTELVESLSSYLIRVAYEHNLSVGHLFNKKIFPEMNKSYLERASAYGGNRFYEKAKTLNGYMEIAVELAWTVEKLTSRDDLINLTLYNLKEFIPLRNLLKDTLTWCPDCIRTWEKDGEVIYYPLIWHLKPVEICKKHSRFLIDRCPICKKKVDIIRRQMVPGYCPNCSSILAQESESKRINLEKFRWELYVYENVKDILSINHNKIDVQSFKHTFINKLKVINEERFSNNVAGFSRHLSIPKSTLRYWLYGQNFPSLDNILKICFKLNKEILDFLLESQKLDVNIFQINDKRVINNKTKQTRKPLNYDVIEKKLIEHLSTDTPISMNSVAKVIGRDKRVLYRNFPDLCKQISRRYYDYIKEKSELRIKRLKEQINLAFNELKNEGLYPSRRKIEEKINKNGVLKEKVLQDYWKFLLVQSGYEYKNRRTYLNDEFK
;
A
#
# COMPACT_ATOMS: atom_id res chain seq x y z
N MET A 1 8.56 -50.15 -47.46
CA MET A 1 9.29 -49.22 -46.57
C MET A 1 8.59 -47.87 -46.60
N GLY A 2 7.63 -47.64 -45.70
CA GLY A 2 6.96 -46.35 -45.54
C GLY A 2 7.45 -45.72 -44.24
N CYS A 3 8.35 -44.75 -44.32
CA CYS A 3 8.91 -44.06 -43.17
C CYS A 3 7.89 -43.03 -42.66
N ASN A 4 7.15 -43.36 -41.61
CA ASN A 4 6.37 -42.38 -40.84
C ASN A 4 7.35 -41.47 -40.10
N ARG A 5 7.68 -40.32 -40.69
CA ARG A 5 8.28 -39.20 -39.95
C ARG A 5 7.20 -38.62 -39.04
N MET A 6 7.24 -38.98 -37.76
CA MET A 6 6.60 -38.20 -36.71
C MET A 6 7.27 -36.82 -36.69
N ILE A 7 6.51 -35.79 -37.06
CA ILE A 7 6.90 -34.40 -36.85
C ILE A 7 6.62 -34.13 -35.37
N GLU A 8 7.66 -34.12 -34.55
CA GLU A 8 7.59 -33.55 -33.19
C GLU A 8 7.34 -32.05 -33.32
N ILE A 9 6.09 -31.64 -33.12
CA ILE A 9 5.73 -30.24 -32.95
C ILE A 9 6.18 -29.86 -31.53
N TYR A 10 7.33 -29.19 -31.42
CA TYR A 10 7.73 -28.51 -30.19
C TYR A 10 6.76 -27.35 -29.98
N LEU A 11 5.69 -27.59 -29.22
CA LEU A 11 4.84 -26.53 -28.72
C LEU A 11 5.64 -25.74 -27.69
N ASP A 12 5.75 -24.43 -27.88
CA ASP A 12 6.29 -23.53 -26.87
C ASP A 12 5.57 -23.76 -25.52
N SER A 13 6.32 -23.62 -24.43
CA SER A 13 5.75 -23.74 -23.09
C SER A 13 4.62 -22.73 -22.92
N ARG A 14 3.44 -23.24 -22.56
CA ARG A 14 2.26 -22.39 -22.32
C ARG A 14 2.53 -21.49 -21.11
N SER A 15 2.10 -20.23 -21.20
CA SER A 15 2.13 -19.31 -20.06
C SER A 15 1.33 -19.88 -18.88
N ASP A 16 1.86 -19.78 -17.67
CA ASP A 16 1.22 -20.23 -16.43
C ASP A 16 -0.05 -19.44 -16.10
N LEU A 17 -0.08 -18.17 -16.49
CA LEU A 17 -1.18 -17.23 -16.32
C LEU A 17 -1.55 -16.63 -17.69
N TYR A 18 -2.85 -16.43 -17.93
CA TYR A 18 -3.37 -15.66 -19.06
C TYR A 18 -2.62 -14.34 -19.29
N SER A 19 -2.18 -14.16 -20.53
CA SER A 19 -1.53 -12.95 -21.02
C SER A 19 -2.57 -11.86 -21.32
N ILE A 20 -3.24 -11.37 -20.27
CA ILE A 20 -4.24 -10.31 -20.44
C ILE A 20 -3.55 -8.99 -20.81
N GLU A 21 -4.15 -8.20 -21.70
CA GLU A 21 -3.59 -6.90 -22.07
C GLU A 21 -3.80 -5.86 -20.94
N PRO A 22 -2.73 -5.15 -20.52
CA PRO A 22 -2.85 -4.01 -19.63
C PRO A 22 -3.61 -2.88 -20.30
N ILE A 23 -4.44 -2.19 -19.52
CA ILE A 23 -5.26 -1.10 -20.04
C ILE A 23 -4.48 0.22 -20.00
N GLY A 24 -4.55 0.99 -21.09
CA GLY A 24 -4.13 2.38 -21.11
C GLY A 24 -2.62 2.61 -21.01
N LEU A 25 -1.79 1.67 -21.46
CA LEU A 25 -0.34 1.87 -21.54
C LEU A 25 0.01 3.20 -22.21
N GLN A 26 0.98 3.92 -21.64
CA GLN A 26 1.42 5.25 -22.11
C GLN A 26 0.34 6.36 -22.05
N THR A 27 -0.80 6.12 -21.39
CA THR A 27 -1.84 7.13 -21.17
C THR A 27 -1.91 7.57 -19.71
N GLU A 28 -2.59 8.68 -19.42
CA GLU A 28 -2.83 9.13 -18.05
C GLU A 28 -3.63 8.13 -17.19
N LEU A 29 -4.38 7.24 -17.85
CA LEU A 29 -5.23 6.23 -17.23
C LEU A 29 -4.62 4.83 -17.38
N VAL A 30 -3.29 4.73 -17.47
CA VAL A 30 -2.58 3.46 -17.40
C VAL A 30 -2.99 2.68 -16.16
N GLU A 31 -3.25 1.40 -16.34
CA GLU A 31 -3.60 0.48 -15.28
C GLU A 31 -2.48 0.37 -14.22
N SER A 32 -2.86 0.20 -12.95
CA SER A 32 -1.91 -0.10 -11.88
C SER A 32 -1.60 -1.60 -11.80
N LEU A 33 -0.38 -1.98 -11.40
CA LEU A 33 -0.02 -3.40 -11.22
C LEU A 33 -0.98 -4.12 -10.26
N SER A 34 -1.42 -3.45 -9.20
CA SER A 34 -2.42 -4.02 -8.28
C SER A 34 -3.76 -4.31 -8.95
N SER A 35 -4.20 -3.44 -9.87
CA SER A 35 -5.43 -3.63 -10.65
C SER A 35 -5.29 -4.79 -11.63
N TYR A 36 -4.17 -4.84 -12.34
CA TYR A 36 -3.85 -5.91 -13.29
C TYR A 36 -3.92 -7.28 -12.59
N LEU A 37 -3.33 -7.41 -11.40
CA LEU A 37 -3.37 -8.65 -10.62
C LEU A 37 -4.78 -9.04 -10.15
N ILE A 38 -5.65 -8.07 -9.87
CA ILE A 38 -7.06 -8.32 -9.55
C ILE A 38 -7.78 -8.84 -10.80
N ARG A 39 -7.51 -8.27 -11.99
CA ARG A 39 -8.06 -8.75 -13.26
C ARG A 39 -7.55 -10.14 -13.63
N VAL A 40 -6.25 -10.41 -13.53
CA VAL A 40 -5.70 -11.75 -13.77
C VAL A 40 -6.39 -12.77 -12.87
N ALA A 41 -6.53 -12.48 -11.57
CA ALA A 41 -7.24 -13.39 -10.68
C ALA A 41 -8.69 -13.63 -11.12
N TYR A 42 -9.39 -12.55 -11.49
CA TYR A 42 -10.77 -12.60 -11.97
C TYR A 42 -10.93 -13.45 -13.24
N GLU A 43 -10.12 -13.21 -14.28
CA GLU A 43 -10.17 -13.96 -15.54
C GLU A 43 -9.86 -15.45 -15.33
N HIS A 44 -8.98 -15.78 -14.38
CA HIS A 44 -8.69 -17.17 -14.01
C HIS A 44 -9.76 -17.83 -13.15
N ASN A 45 -10.84 -17.14 -12.78
CA ASN A 45 -11.81 -17.58 -11.77
C ASN A 45 -11.15 -17.96 -10.42
N LEU A 46 -10.06 -17.26 -10.08
CA LEU A 46 -9.32 -17.44 -8.84
C LEU A 46 -9.56 -16.24 -7.92
N SER A 47 -9.49 -16.48 -6.61
CA SER A 47 -9.33 -15.35 -5.70
C SER A 47 -7.91 -14.80 -5.81
N VAL A 48 -7.74 -13.49 -5.66
CA VAL A 48 -6.42 -12.84 -5.57
C VAL A 48 -5.53 -13.58 -4.56
N GLY A 49 -6.10 -14.00 -3.44
CA GLY A 49 -5.38 -14.77 -2.44
C GLY A 49 -4.82 -16.10 -2.97
N HIS A 50 -5.55 -16.82 -3.82
CA HIS A 50 -5.07 -18.05 -4.44
C HIS A 50 -3.98 -17.77 -5.47
N LEU A 51 -4.18 -16.78 -6.36
CA LEU A 51 -3.17 -16.35 -7.34
C LEU A 51 -1.82 -16.09 -6.66
N PHE A 52 -1.83 -15.26 -5.61
CA PHE A 52 -0.62 -14.94 -4.87
C PHE A 52 -0.01 -16.15 -4.15
N ASN A 53 -0.81 -16.89 -3.38
CA ASN A 53 -0.27 -17.96 -2.53
C ASN A 53 0.17 -19.22 -3.29
N LYS A 54 -0.35 -19.45 -4.51
CA LYS A 54 -0.15 -20.68 -5.27
C LYS A 54 0.71 -20.51 -6.52
N LYS A 55 0.73 -19.33 -7.12
CA LYS A 55 1.49 -19.08 -8.35
C LYS A 55 2.61 -18.06 -8.13
N ILE A 56 2.28 -16.88 -7.59
CA ILE A 56 3.27 -15.78 -7.48
C ILE A 56 4.28 -16.01 -6.36
N PHE A 57 3.86 -16.24 -5.12
CA PHE A 57 4.78 -16.33 -3.98
C PHE A 57 5.80 -17.48 -4.07
N PRO A 58 5.44 -18.69 -4.55
CA PRO A 58 6.43 -19.73 -4.81
C PRO A 58 7.51 -19.29 -5.80
N GLU A 59 7.12 -18.56 -6.85
CA GLU A 59 8.04 -18.09 -7.89
C GLU A 59 9.00 -17.01 -7.36
N MET A 60 8.51 -16.11 -6.48
CA MET A 60 9.36 -15.10 -5.85
C MET A 60 10.37 -15.67 -4.85
N ASN A 61 10.19 -16.92 -4.40
CA ASN A 61 11.10 -17.65 -3.51
C ASN A 61 11.57 -16.85 -2.26
N LYS A 62 10.67 -16.05 -1.67
CA LYS A 62 10.98 -15.28 -0.45
C LYS A 62 10.35 -15.93 0.78
N SER A 63 11.22 -16.35 1.70
CA SER A 63 10.79 -17.06 2.93
C SER A 63 9.70 -16.33 3.73
N TYR A 64 9.68 -14.99 3.76
CA TYR A 64 8.62 -14.27 4.49
C TYR A 64 7.26 -14.28 3.78
N LEU A 65 7.23 -14.39 2.45
CA LEU A 65 6.00 -14.54 1.65
C LEU A 65 5.46 -15.96 1.76
N GLU A 66 6.35 -16.95 1.71
CA GLU A 66 6.00 -18.36 1.95
C GLU A 66 5.43 -18.56 3.35
N ARG A 67 6.05 -17.95 4.37
CA ARG A 67 5.51 -17.94 5.74
C ARG A 67 4.12 -17.27 5.78
N ALA A 68 3.93 -16.14 5.10
CA ALA A 68 2.60 -15.49 5.05
C ALA A 68 1.54 -16.34 4.33
N SER A 69 1.94 -17.14 3.34
CA SER A 69 1.11 -18.12 2.64
C SER A 69 0.77 -19.31 3.55
N ALA A 70 1.77 -19.89 4.22
CA ALA A 70 1.65 -21.08 5.06
C ALA A 70 0.89 -20.84 6.37
N TYR A 71 1.15 -19.72 7.04
CA TYR A 71 0.58 -19.43 8.36
C TYR A 71 -0.74 -18.65 8.29
N GLY A 72 -1.14 -18.23 7.09
CA GLY A 72 -2.22 -17.26 6.92
C GLY A 72 -1.82 -15.90 7.49
N GLY A 73 -2.28 -14.82 6.86
CA GLY A 73 -1.95 -13.48 7.33
C GLY A 73 -2.21 -12.42 6.28
N ASN A 74 -2.59 -11.22 6.73
CA ASN A 74 -2.85 -10.09 5.85
C ASN A 74 -1.66 -9.13 5.75
N ARG A 75 -0.53 -9.44 6.40
CA ARG A 75 0.63 -8.53 6.50
C ARG A 75 1.18 -8.04 5.15
N PHE A 76 1.16 -8.91 4.13
CA PHE A 76 1.52 -8.52 2.76
C PHE A 76 0.50 -7.50 2.19
N TYR A 77 -0.78 -7.85 2.25
CA TYR A 77 -1.90 -7.03 1.76
C TYR A 77 -2.01 -5.67 2.51
N GLU A 78 -1.73 -5.65 3.81
CA GLU A 78 -1.74 -4.44 4.65
C GLU A 78 -0.65 -3.42 4.25
N LYS A 79 0.41 -3.85 3.55
CA LYS A 79 1.50 -2.99 3.09
C LYS A 79 1.55 -2.86 1.56
N ALA A 80 0.49 -3.25 0.88
CA ALA A 80 0.50 -3.38 -0.57
C ALA A 80 0.54 -2.06 -1.36
N LYS A 81 0.55 -0.89 -0.69
CA LYS A 81 0.75 0.37 -1.40
C LYS A 81 2.02 0.40 -2.21
N THR A 82 3.07 -0.28 -1.76
CA THR A 82 4.36 -0.28 -2.45
C THR A 82 4.34 -1.05 -3.76
N LEU A 83 3.31 -1.87 -4.03
CA LEU A 83 3.22 -2.67 -5.27
C LEU A 83 3.16 -1.80 -6.52
N ASN A 84 2.51 -0.64 -6.43
CA ASN A 84 2.44 0.32 -7.53
C ASN A 84 3.62 1.33 -7.50
N GLY A 85 4.60 1.14 -6.60
CA GLY A 85 5.77 2.00 -6.47
C GLY A 85 6.91 1.56 -7.39
N TYR A 86 8.15 1.77 -6.94
CA TYR A 86 9.36 1.34 -7.66
C TYR A 86 10.40 0.67 -6.75
N MET A 87 9.98 0.26 -5.55
CA MET A 87 10.87 -0.49 -4.65
C MET A 87 11.07 -1.91 -5.19
N GLU A 88 12.12 -2.58 -4.72
CA GLU A 88 12.48 -3.95 -5.08
C GLU A 88 11.27 -4.90 -5.17
N ILE A 89 10.39 -4.88 -4.17
CA ILE A 89 9.20 -5.75 -4.15
C ILE A 89 8.20 -5.49 -5.29
N ALA A 90 8.10 -4.26 -5.78
CA ALA A 90 7.21 -3.90 -6.89
C ALA A 90 7.80 -4.40 -8.22
N VAL A 91 9.10 -4.15 -8.41
CA VAL A 91 9.84 -4.51 -9.62
C VAL A 91 9.89 -6.02 -9.77
N GLU A 92 10.27 -6.72 -8.71
CA GLU A 92 10.33 -8.18 -8.72
C GLU A 92 8.95 -8.82 -8.89
N LEU A 93 7.90 -8.22 -8.30
CA LEU A 93 6.53 -8.69 -8.54
C LEU A 93 6.13 -8.50 -10.00
N ALA A 94 6.44 -7.35 -10.61
CA ALA A 94 6.16 -7.11 -12.03
C ALA A 94 6.86 -8.15 -12.91
N TRP A 95 8.17 -8.36 -12.73
CA TRP A 95 8.96 -9.35 -13.47
C TRP A 95 8.48 -10.79 -13.24
N THR A 96 8.09 -11.13 -12.01
CA THR A 96 7.52 -12.44 -11.70
C THR A 96 6.24 -12.67 -12.50
N VAL A 97 5.37 -11.66 -12.57
CA VAL A 97 4.09 -11.76 -13.27
C VAL A 97 4.31 -11.73 -14.78
N GLU A 98 5.26 -10.95 -15.29
CA GLU A 98 5.72 -10.97 -16.69
C GLU A 98 6.14 -12.38 -17.11
N LYS A 99 7.01 -13.02 -16.31
CA LYS A 99 7.41 -14.42 -16.53
C LYS A 99 6.20 -15.36 -16.57
N LEU A 100 5.28 -15.24 -15.60
CA LEU A 100 4.12 -16.13 -15.51
C LEU A 100 3.07 -15.88 -16.60
N THR A 101 3.00 -14.66 -17.16
CA THR A 101 2.04 -14.27 -18.21
C THR A 101 2.65 -14.23 -19.61
N SER A 102 3.94 -14.50 -19.73
CA SER A 102 4.72 -14.33 -20.96
C SER A 102 4.59 -12.92 -21.55
N ARG A 103 4.65 -11.89 -20.69
CA ARG A 103 4.66 -10.46 -21.04
C ARG A 103 5.99 -9.82 -20.66
N ASP A 104 6.24 -8.62 -21.16
CA ASP A 104 7.47 -7.85 -20.91
C ASP A 104 7.20 -6.35 -20.60
N ASP A 105 5.94 -5.98 -20.41
CA ASP A 105 5.49 -4.59 -20.31
C ASP A 105 4.83 -4.22 -18.97
N LEU A 106 4.68 -5.16 -18.04
CA LEU A 106 3.96 -4.96 -16.78
C LEU A 106 4.73 -4.07 -15.79
N ILE A 107 6.05 -3.94 -15.96
CA ILE A 107 6.85 -2.96 -15.22
C ILE A 107 6.30 -1.52 -15.41
N ASN A 108 5.67 -1.24 -16.56
CA ASN A 108 5.05 0.05 -16.88
C ASN A 108 3.73 0.31 -16.13
N LEU A 109 3.20 -0.69 -15.41
CA LEU A 109 2.03 -0.55 -14.53
C LEU A 109 2.42 -0.11 -13.11
N THR A 110 3.70 0.20 -12.92
CA THR A 110 4.29 0.68 -11.67
C THR A 110 4.89 2.07 -11.87
N LEU A 111 5.40 2.68 -10.80
CA LEU A 111 6.12 3.96 -10.89
C LEU A 111 7.61 3.77 -11.20
N TYR A 112 8.05 2.59 -11.66
CA TYR A 112 9.46 2.28 -11.89
C TYR A 112 10.16 3.30 -12.80
N ASN A 113 9.51 3.69 -13.88
CA ASN A 113 10.06 4.66 -14.83
C ASN A 113 10.19 6.07 -14.21
N LEU A 114 9.57 6.31 -13.05
CA LEU A 114 9.60 7.56 -12.30
C LEU A 114 10.59 7.58 -11.12
N LYS A 115 11.38 6.52 -10.94
CA LYS A 115 12.25 6.34 -9.77
C LYS A 115 13.28 7.45 -9.55
N GLU A 116 13.84 7.99 -10.64
CA GLU A 116 14.83 9.07 -10.56
C GLU A 116 14.20 10.45 -10.37
N PHE A 117 12.94 10.61 -10.79
CA PHE A 117 12.24 11.88 -10.77
C PHE A 117 11.56 12.16 -9.43
N ILE A 118 10.84 11.17 -8.90
CA ILE A 118 9.91 11.39 -7.79
C ILE A 118 10.28 10.51 -6.61
N PRO A 119 10.57 11.07 -5.42
CA PRO A 119 10.80 10.25 -4.24
C PRO A 119 9.50 9.58 -3.76
N LEU A 120 9.57 8.30 -3.34
CA LEU A 120 8.41 7.56 -2.79
C LEU A 120 7.84 8.14 -1.50
N ARG A 121 8.58 9.02 -0.82
CA ARG A 121 8.17 9.59 0.46
C ARG A 121 6.86 10.35 0.29
N ASN A 122 5.82 9.84 0.94
CA ASN A 122 4.46 10.41 0.89
C ASN A 122 3.86 10.42 -0.52
N LEU A 123 4.26 9.49 -1.40
CA LEU A 123 3.79 9.42 -2.78
C LEU A 123 2.52 8.56 -2.94
N LEU A 124 2.48 7.39 -2.31
CA LEU A 124 1.43 6.38 -2.55
C LEU A 124 0.38 6.39 -1.44
N LYS A 125 -0.90 6.33 -1.82
CA LYS A 125 -2.02 6.21 -0.88
C LYS A 125 -1.93 4.90 -0.09
N ASP A 126 -2.56 4.88 1.08
CA ASP A 126 -2.57 3.70 1.95
C ASP A 126 -3.78 2.78 1.65
N THR A 127 -4.74 3.27 0.87
CA THR A 127 -6.00 2.59 0.53
C THR A 127 -6.36 2.84 -0.93
N LEU A 128 -7.15 1.94 -1.51
CA LEU A 128 -7.70 2.11 -2.84
C LEU A 128 -8.58 3.37 -2.87
N THR A 129 -8.47 4.15 -3.94
CA THR A 129 -9.42 5.23 -4.22
C THR A 129 -9.95 5.12 -5.63
N TRP A 130 -11.22 5.46 -5.82
CA TRP A 130 -11.87 5.31 -7.11
C TRP A 130 -12.93 6.39 -7.34
N CYS A 131 -13.36 6.48 -8.60
CA CYS A 131 -14.51 7.27 -9.00
C CYS A 131 -15.72 6.33 -9.21
N PRO A 132 -16.82 6.48 -8.42
CA PRO A 132 -18.03 5.68 -8.62
C PRO A 132 -18.64 5.83 -10.00
N ASP A 133 -18.57 7.02 -10.60
CA ASP A 133 -19.14 7.30 -11.92
C ASP A 133 -18.32 6.65 -13.04
N CYS A 134 -16.99 6.55 -12.90
CA CYS A 134 -16.17 5.75 -13.81
C CYS A 134 -16.60 4.29 -13.78
N ILE A 135 -16.72 3.70 -12.59
CA ILE A 135 -17.14 2.29 -12.45
C ILE A 135 -18.55 2.09 -13.02
N ARG A 136 -19.48 3.02 -12.76
CA ARG A 136 -20.86 2.96 -13.30
C ARG A 136 -20.87 3.03 -14.82
N THR A 137 -20.06 3.91 -15.41
CA THR A 137 -19.96 4.06 -16.86
C THR A 137 -19.40 2.79 -17.47
N TRP A 138 -18.29 2.27 -16.92
CA TRP A 138 -17.69 1.03 -17.40
C TRP A 138 -18.64 -0.17 -17.29
N GLU A 139 -19.37 -0.30 -16.19
CA GLU A 139 -20.37 -1.37 -16.03
C GLU A 139 -21.50 -1.23 -17.06
N LYS A 140 -22.04 -0.01 -17.24
CA LYS A 140 -23.12 0.26 -18.18
C LYS A 140 -22.72 -0.03 -19.64
N ASP A 141 -21.48 0.31 -19.98
CA ASP A 141 -20.96 0.21 -21.34
C ASP A 141 -20.35 -1.18 -21.61
N GLY A 142 -20.35 -2.09 -20.64
CA GLY A 142 -19.74 -3.42 -20.75
C GLY A 142 -18.20 -3.38 -20.81
N GLU A 143 -17.59 -2.27 -20.42
CA GLU A 143 -16.13 -2.10 -20.39
C GLU A 143 -15.52 -2.76 -19.15
N VAL A 144 -14.24 -3.12 -19.27
CA VAL A 144 -13.49 -3.75 -18.18
C VAL A 144 -13.26 -2.73 -17.06
N ILE A 145 -13.74 -3.05 -15.86
CA ILE A 145 -13.48 -2.23 -14.67
C ILE A 145 -12.03 -2.44 -14.22
N TYR A 146 -11.30 -1.34 -14.07
CA TYR A 146 -9.92 -1.35 -13.59
C TYR A 146 -9.60 -0.10 -12.75
N TYR A 147 -8.44 -0.07 -12.12
CA TYR A 147 -8.01 1.04 -11.26
C TYR A 147 -6.71 1.67 -11.79
N PRO A 148 -6.79 2.86 -12.40
CA PRO A 148 -5.63 3.60 -12.91
C PRO A 148 -4.52 3.84 -11.87
N LEU A 149 -3.27 3.82 -12.32
CA LEU A 149 -2.09 4.09 -11.51
C LEU A 149 -2.16 5.48 -10.86
N ILE A 150 -2.65 6.48 -11.60
CA ILE A 150 -2.80 7.85 -11.12
C ILE A 150 -3.69 7.94 -9.85
N TRP A 151 -4.68 7.06 -9.69
CA TRP A 151 -5.54 7.05 -8.49
C TRP A 151 -4.79 6.62 -7.23
N HIS A 152 -3.67 5.93 -7.35
CA HIS A 152 -2.86 5.47 -6.21
C HIS A 152 -1.90 6.55 -5.67
N LEU A 153 -1.79 7.70 -6.35
CA LEU A 153 -0.92 8.80 -5.96
C LEU A 153 -1.62 9.73 -4.95
N LYS A 154 -0.98 9.96 -3.79
CA LYS A 154 -1.51 10.83 -2.73
C LYS A 154 -1.87 12.26 -3.19
N PRO A 155 -1.08 12.92 -4.07
CA PRO A 155 -1.44 14.26 -4.53
C PRO A 155 -2.75 14.32 -5.32
N VAL A 156 -3.17 13.22 -5.95
CA VAL A 156 -4.35 13.20 -6.81
C VAL A 156 -5.60 12.87 -5.98
N GLU A 157 -6.42 13.88 -5.69
CA GLU A 157 -7.69 13.69 -4.96
C GLU A 157 -8.92 13.60 -5.87
N ILE A 158 -8.81 13.96 -7.16
CA ILE A 158 -9.96 14.08 -8.06
C ILE A 158 -9.94 13.08 -9.22
N CYS A 159 -11.14 12.80 -9.74
CA CYS A 159 -11.36 12.31 -11.09
C CYS A 159 -11.66 13.50 -11.98
N LYS A 160 -10.81 13.76 -12.99
CA LYS A 160 -11.01 14.83 -13.96
C LYS A 160 -12.26 14.59 -14.82
N LYS A 161 -12.44 13.38 -15.37
CA LYS A 161 -13.57 13.00 -16.23
C LYS A 161 -14.93 13.37 -15.63
N HIS A 162 -15.12 13.11 -14.34
CA HIS A 162 -16.39 13.36 -13.63
C HIS A 162 -16.34 14.57 -12.69
N SER A 163 -15.26 15.37 -12.74
CA SER A 163 -15.08 16.59 -11.94
C SER A 163 -15.44 16.44 -10.46
N ARG A 164 -14.99 15.34 -9.83
CA ARG A 164 -15.34 15.01 -8.44
C ARG A 164 -14.15 14.44 -7.67
N PHE A 165 -14.23 14.48 -6.34
CA PHE A 165 -13.28 13.79 -5.50
C PHE A 165 -13.41 12.26 -5.63
N LEU A 166 -12.27 11.58 -5.67
CA LEU A 166 -12.15 10.14 -5.50
C LEU A 166 -12.52 9.78 -4.06
N ILE A 167 -13.16 8.63 -3.88
CA ILE A 167 -13.55 8.12 -2.56
C ILE A 167 -12.67 6.94 -2.16
N ASP A 168 -12.48 6.72 -0.86
CA ASP A 168 -11.67 5.63 -0.29
C ASP A 168 -12.48 4.65 0.58
N ARG A 169 -13.80 4.90 0.72
CA ARG A 169 -14.72 4.15 1.58
C ARG A 169 -15.92 3.66 0.79
N CYS A 170 -16.29 2.41 1.05
CA CYS A 170 -17.49 1.82 0.48
C CYS A 170 -18.74 2.61 0.90
N PRO A 171 -19.63 3.03 -0.02
CA PRO A 171 -20.85 3.73 0.32
C PRO A 171 -21.81 2.92 1.21
N ILE A 172 -21.79 1.59 1.12
CA ILE A 172 -22.62 0.69 1.94
C ILE A 172 -22.00 0.43 3.31
N CYS A 173 -20.86 -0.26 3.37
CA CYS A 173 -20.30 -0.68 4.66
C CYS A 173 -19.41 0.38 5.36
N LYS A 174 -19.15 1.52 4.70
CA LYS A 174 -18.31 2.65 5.19
C LYS A 174 -16.85 2.32 5.55
N LYS A 175 -16.44 1.06 5.37
CA LYS A 175 -15.07 0.60 5.55
C LYS A 175 -14.19 1.11 4.42
N LYS A 176 -12.93 1.41 4.74
CA LYS A 176 -11.92 1.69 3.73
C LYS A 176 -11.63 0.44 2.91
N VAL A 177 -11.28 0.64 1.64
CA VAL A 177 -10.92 -0.46 0.74
C VAL A 177 -9.39 -0.54 0.64
N ASP A 178 -8.84 -1.72 0.92
CA ASP A 178 -7.40 -1.98 0.77
C ASP A 178 -7.00 -1.93 -0.71
N ILE A 179 -5.75 -1.57 -1.01
CA ILE A 179 -5.26 -1.49 -2.41
C ILE A 179 -5.37 -2.84 -3.12
N ILE A 180 -5.03 -3.90 -2.41
CA ILE A 180 -5.25 -5.27 -2.86
C ILE A 180 -5.57 -6.15 -1.65
N ARG A 181 -6.53 -7.06 -1.80
CA ARG A 181 -6.94 -8.01 -0.76
C ARG A 181 -7.34 -9.34 -1.38
N ARG A 182 -7.24 -10.41 -0.59
CA ARG A 182 -7.43 -11.80 -1.00
C ARG A 182 -8.75 -12.08 -1.75
N GLN A 183 -9.83 -11.34 -1.46
CA GLN A 183 -11.18 -11.53 -2.02
C GLN A 183 -11.62 -10.35 -2.90
N MET A 184 -10.68 -9.60 -3.50
CA MET A 184 -11.05 -8.53 -4.41
C MET A 184 -11.56 -9.07 -5.74
N VAL A 185 -12.58 -8.38 -6.24
CA VAL A 185 -13.17 -8.52 -7.57
C VAL A 185 -13.25 -7.10 -8.15
N PRO A 186 -12.92 -6.87 -9.44
CA PRO A 186 -13.01 -5.54 -10.05
C PRO A 186 -14.40 -4.92 -9.84
N GLY A 187 -14.48 -3.67 -9.37
CA GLY A 187 -15.75 -2.99 -9.15
C GLY A 187 -16.52 -3.32 -7.86
N TYR A 188 -16.08 -4.29 -7.05
CA TYR A 188 -16.80 -4.73 -5.84
C TYR A 188 -16.01 -4.50 -4.55
N CYS A 189 -16.74 -4.24 -3.46
CA CYS A 189 -16.15 -4.06 -2.15
C CYS A 189 -15.69 -5.40 -1.55
N PRO A 190 -14.42 -5.59 -1.18
CA PRO A 190 -13.94 -6.85 -0.59
C PRO A 190 -14.43 -7.10 0.85
N ASN A 191 -15.16 -6.15 1.45
CA ASN A 191 -15.67 -6.27 2.82
C ASN A 191 -17.16 -6.67 2.89
N CYS A 192 -17.96 -6.26 1.91
CA CYS A 192 -19.41 -6.46 1.92
C CYS A 192 -19.98 -6.88 0.56
N SER A 193 -19.13 -7.03 -0.45
CA SER A 193 -19.50 -7.44 -1.81
C SER A 193 -20.48 -6.51 -2.53
N SER A 194 -20.75 -5.31 -2.01
CA SER A 194 -21.53 -4.31 -2.75
C SER A 194 -20.72 -3.75 -3.90
N ILE A 195 -21.39 -3.34 -4.98
CA ILE A 195 -20.77 -2.61 -6.07
C ILE A 195 -20.22 -1.25 -5.58
N LEU A 196 -19.08 -0.84 -6.14
CA LEU A 196 -18.38 0.41 -5.82
C LEU A 196 -18.86 1.62 -6.64
N ALA A 197 -19.79 1.40 -7.57
CA ALA A 197 -20.44 2.41 -8.42
C ALA A 197 -21.56 3.21 -7.73
N GLN A 198 -21.90 2.85 -6.49
CA GLN A 198 -23.00 3.48 -5.76
C GLN A 198 -22.73 4.95 -5.47
N GLU A 199 -23.82 5.73 -5.40
CA GLU A 199 -23.73 7.12 -5.03
C GLU A 199 -23.09 7.30 -3.66
N SER A 200 -22.28 8.35 -3.57
CA SER A 200 -21.62 8.77 -2.36
C SER A 200 -21.80 10.27 -2.26
N GLU A 201 -22.00 10.76 -1.04
CA GLU A 201 -22.10 12.19 -0.78
C GLU A 201 -20.89 12.91 -1.40
N SER A 202 -21.17 13.76 -2.39
CA SER A 202 -20.17 14.64 -2.97
C SER A 202 -19.99 15.81 -2.01
N LYS A 203 -18.79 15.93 -1.41
CA LYS A 203 -18.44 17.16 -0.71
C LYS A 203 -18.44 18.28 -1.74
N ARG A 204 -19.30 19.29 -1.57
CA ARG A 204 -19.29 20.50 -2.39
C ARG A 204 -17.88 21.07 -2.41
N ILE A 205 -17.29 21.14 -3.60
CA ILE A 205 -15.91 21.56 -3.77
C ILE A 205 -15.87 23.08 -3.77
N ASN A 206 -15.04 23.67 -2.90
CA ASN A 206 -14.67 25.07 -3.03
C ASN A 206 -13.93 25.26 -4.37
N LEU A 207 -14.39 26.19 -5.20
CA LEU A 207 -13.79 26.51 -6.51
C LEU A 207 -12.27 26.71 -6.46
N GLU A 208 -11.74 27.35 -5.41
CA GLU A 208 -10.30 27.53 -5.23
C GLU A 208 -9.58 26.22 -4.95
N LYS A 209 -10.18 25.33 -4.13
CA LYS A 209 -9.64 23.99 -3.91
C LYS A 209 -9.62 23.22 -5.23
N PHE A 210 -10.70 23.29 -6.01
CA PHE A 210 -10.78 22.57 -7.28
C PHE A 210 -9.70 23.00 -8.28
N ARG A 211 -9.34 24.29 -8.33
CA ARG A 211 -8.25 24.79 -9.20
C ARG A 211 -6.91 24.14 -8.86
N TRP A 212 -6.58 24.03 -7.58
CA TRP A 212 -5.37 23.34 -7.14
C TRP A 212 -5.40 21.86 -7.52
N GLU A 213 -6.50 21.16 -7.24
CA GLU A 213 -6.64 19.73 -7.55
C GLU A 213 -6.55 19.46 -9.07
N LEU A 214 -7.13 20.35 -9.88
CA LEU A 214 -7.03 20.26 -11.33
C LEU A 214 -5.59 20.47 -11.80
N TYR A 215 -4.91 21.51 -11.31
CA TYR A 215 -3.50 21.75 -11.61
C TYR A 215 -2.63 20.53 -11.24
N VAL A 216 -2.86 19.94 -10.07
CA VAL A 216 -2.16 18.72 -9.64
C VAL A 216 -2.45 17.57 -10.61
N TYR A 217 -3.71 17.35 -10.98
CA TYR A 217 -4.08 16.30 -11.91
C TYR A 217 -3.38 16.48 -13.27
N GLU A 218 -3.42 17.67 -13.86
CA GLU A 218 -2.75 17.94 -15.16
C GLU A 218 -1.25 17.62 -15.06
N ASN A 219 -0.55 18.14 -14.06
CA ASN A 219 0.90 17.92 -13.95
C ASN A 219 1.26 16.44 -13.71
N VAL A 220 0.45 15.71 -12.95
CA VAL A 220 0.69 14.29 -12.69
C VAL A 220 0.39 13.43 -13.91
N LYS A 221 -0.65 13.78 -14.69
CA LYS A 221 -0.98 13.09 -15.95
C LYS A 221 0.22 13.18 -16.91
N ASP A 222 0.83 14.37 -17.02
CA ASP A 222 1.91 14.64 -17.97
C ASP A 222 3.18 13.87 -17.59
N ILE A 223 3.44 13.72 -16.30
CA ILE A 223 4.54 12.88 -15.80
C ILE A 223 4.29 11.40 -16.12
N LEU A 224 3.07 10.90 -15.98
CA LEU A 224 2.76 9.49 -16.25
C LEU A 224 2.75 9.16 -17.75
N SER A 225 2.38 10.12 -18.58
CA SER A 225 2.39 10.00 -20.05
C SER A 225 3.74 10.31 -20.69
N ILE A 226 4.77 10.57 -19.88
CA ILE A 226 6.06 11.04 -20.39
C ILE A 226 6.81 9.93 -21.12
N ASN A 227 7.34 10.23 -22.31
CA ASN A 227 8.19 9.29 -23.04
C ASN A 227 9.62 9.36 -22.48
N HIS A 228 9.98 8.37 -21.66
CA HIS A 228 11.28 8.29 -21.00
C HIS A 228 12.47 8.25 -21.96
N ASN A 229 12.29 7.79 -23.20
CA ASN A 229 13.36 7.74 -24.21
C ASN A 229 13.77 9.12 -24.72
N LYS A 230 12.98 10.17 -24.43
CA LYS A 230 13.26 11.55 -24.87
C LYS A 230 13.82 12.46 -23.76
N ILE A 231 14.13 11.90 -22.60
CA ILE A 231 14.52 12.68 -21.41
C ILE A 231 15.78 12.12 -20.82
N ASP A 232 16.76 13.00 -20.57
CA ASP A 232 17.89 12.65 -19.72
C ASP A 232 17.42 12.55 -18.26
N VAL A 233 17.04 11.34 -17.88
CA VAL A 233 16.48 11.00 -16.57
C VAL A 233 17.52 11.12 -15.46
N GLN A 234 18.82 11.05 -15.79
CA GLN A 234 19.88 10.98 -14.78
C GLN A 234 20.14 12.32 -14.07
N SER A 235 19.64 13.43 -14.62
CA SER A 235 19.95 14.77 -14.09
C SER A 235 18.80 15.46 -13.34
N PHE A 236 17.57 14.91 -13.31
CA PHE A 236 16.39 15.67 -12.86
C PHE A 236 16.56 16.35 -11.50
N LYS A 237 17.02 15.61 -10.49
CA LYS A 237 17.18 16.17 -9.14
C LYS A 237 18.14 17.36 -9.15
N HIS A 238 19.23 17.24 -9.89
CA HIS A 238 20.21 18.30 -10.06
C HIS A 238 19.62 19.50 -10.82
N THR A 239 18.97 19.24 -11.95
CA THR A 239 18.32 20.25 -12.80
C THR A 239 17.23 21.01 -12.04
N PHE A 240 16.37 20.31 -11.30
CA PHE A 240 15.34 20.92 -10.46
C PHE A 240 15.95 21.85 -9.41
N ILE A 241 16.98 21.38 -8.68
CA ILE A 241 17.62 22.19 -7.63
C ILE A 241 18.38 23.38 -8.22
N ASN A 242 19.05 23.23 -9.37
CA ASN A 242 19.73 24.34 -10.03
C ASN A 242 18.75 25.40 -10.52
N LYS A 243 17.64 24.98 -11.13
CA LYS A 243 16.54 25.90 -11.50
C LYS A 243 16.03 26.67 -10.27
N LEU A 244 15.87 26.02 -9.12
CA LEU A 244 15.50 26.73 -7.88
C LEU A 244 16.57 27.69 -7.37
N LYS A 245 17.86 27.37 -7.53
CA LYS A 245 18.96 28.28 -7.17
C LYS A 245 18.96 29.53 -8.05
N VAL A 246 18.83 29.36 -9.36
CA VAL A 246 18.73 30.48 -10.33
C VAL A 246 17.58 31.40 -9.96
N ILE A 247 16.40 30.85 -9.65
CA ILE A 247 15.24 31.65 -9.21
C ILE A 247 15.54 32.40 -7.90
N ASN A 248 16.19 31.75 -6.94
CA ASN A 248 16.55 32.40 -5.67
C ASN A 248 17.57 33.53 -5.86
N GLU A 249 18.52 33.35 -6.77
CA GLU A 249 19.53 34.33 -7.13
C GLU A 249 18.89 35.54 -7.82
N GLU A 250 18.15 35.32 -8.90
CA GLU A 250 17.64 36.38 -9.76
C GLU A 250 16.44 37.13 -9.17
N ARG A 251 15.56 36.46 -8.41
CA ARG A 251 14.32 37.07 -7.88
C ARG A 251 14.36 37.43 -6.42
N PHE A 252 15.24 36.79 -5.65
CA PHE A 252 15.33 36.99 -4.20
C PHE A 252 16.71 37.46 -3.76
N SER A 253 17.65 37.73 -4.67
CA SER A 253 19.01 38.18 -4.36
C SER A 253 19.68 37.26 -3.34
N ASN A 254 19.52 35.94 -3.53
CA ASN A 254 19.96 34.89 -2.61
C ASN A 254 19.35 34.93 -1.19
N ASN A 255 18.31 35.73 -0.96
CA ASN A 255 17.58 35.79 0.31
C ASN A 255 16.65 34.59 0.50
N VAL A 256 17.20 33.50 1.05
CA VAL A 256 16.46 32.28 1.36
C VAL A 256 15.24 32.52 2.26
N ALA A 257 15.27 33.55 3.14
CA ALA A 257 14.12 33.88 3.99
C ALA A 257 12.98 34.55 3.21
N GLY A 258 13.30 35.38 2.20
CA GLY A 258 12.34 35.92 1.25
C GLY A 258 11.71 34.80 0.41
N PHE A 259 12.53 33.95 -0.18
CA PHE A 259 12.07 32.86 -1.04
C PHE A 259 11.22 31.83 -0.27
N SER A 260 11.63 31.50 0.95
CA SER A 260 10.87 30.65 1.89
C SER A 260 9.47 31.18 2.17
N ARG A 261 9.32 32.50 2.37
CA ARG A 261 8.01 33.14 2.60
C ARG A 261 7.13 33.05 1.35
N HIS A 262 7.70 33.34 0.18
CA HIS A 262 6.98 33.26 -1.09
C HIS A 262 6.44 31.84 -1.36
N LEU A 263 7.30 30.82 -1.22
CA LEU A 263 6.90 29.42 -1.41
C LEU A 263 6.03 28.86 -0.28
N SER A 264 5.89 29.56 0.84
CA SER A 264 5.24 29.07 2.06
C SER A 264 5.88 27.77 2.60
N ILE A 265 7.20 27.64 2.46
CA ILE A 265 8.01 26.48 2.87
C ILE A 265 8.95 26.91 3.99
N PRO A 266 9.15 26.12 5.07
CA PRO A 266 10.06 26.51 6.15
C PRO A 266 11.49 26.82 5.65
N LYS A 267 12.08 27.92 6.13
CA LYS A 267 13.43 28.37 5.74
C LYS A 267 14.47 27.26 5.84
N SER A 268 14.43 26.48 6.92
CA SER A 268 15.32 25.34 7.09
C SER A 268 15.13 24.32 5.96
N THR A 269 13.90 23.87 5.71
CA THR A 269 13.57 22.90 4.66
C THR A 269 14.05 23.35 3.28
N LEU A 270 13.74 24.59 2.87
CA LEU A 270 14.18 25.15 1.59
C LEU A 270 15.71 25.20 1.51
N ARG A 271 16.38 25.61 2.60
CA ARG A 271 17.84 25.60 2.70
C ARG A 271 18.41 24.20 2.47
N TYR A 272 17.88 23.18 3.13
CA TYR A 272 18.32 21.78 2.96
C TYR A 272 18.17 21.31 1.50
N TRP A 273 17.12 21.73 0.79
CA TRP A 273 16.93 21.40 -0.62
C TRP A 273 17.94 22.11 -1.53
N LEU A 274 18.12 23.42 -1.37
CA LEU A 274 19.06 24.20 -2.18
C LEU A 274 20.50 23.70 -2.05
N TYR A 275 20.90 23.19 -0.89
CA TYR A 275 22.22 22.57 -0.69
C TYR A 275 22.28 21.08 -1.06
N GLY A 276 21.23 20.49 -1.64
CA GLY A 276 21.22 19.10 -2.08
C GLY A 276 21.22 18.07 -0.94
N GLN A 277 21.01 18.48 0.32
CA GLN A 277 21.03 17.58 1.48
C GLN A 277 19.75 16.73 1.59
N ASN A 278 18.65 17.21 1.02
CA ASN A 278 17.39 16.49 0.91
C ASN A 278 16.70 16.86 -0.40
N PHE A 279 15.77 16.02 -0.88
CA PHE A 279 14.96 16.30 -2.05
C PHE A 279 13.47 16.49 -1.68
N PRO A 280 12.73 17.45 -2.29
CA PRO A 280 11.31 17.65 -2.02
C PRO A 280 10.46 16.45 -2.47
N SER A 281 9.37 16.18 -1.74
CA SER A 281 8.33 15.23 -2.18
C SER A 281 7.56 15.76 -3.39
N LEU A 282 6.88 14.90 -4.15
CA LEU A 282 6.03 15.33 -5.27
C LEU A 282 5.04 16.43 -4.88
N ASP A 283 4.38 16.30 -3.73
CA ASP A 283 3.49 17.33 -3.19
C ASP A 283 4.18 18.70 -3.00
N ASN A 284 5.44 18.72 -2.59
CA ASN A 284 6.20 19.97 -2.46
C ASN A 284 6.67 20.48 -3.83
N ILE A 285 7.07 19.59 -4.74
CA ILE A 285 7.43 19.95 -6.12
C ILE A 285 6.24 20.65 -6.80
N LEU A 286 5.06 20.04 -6.77
CA LEU A 286 3.84 20.61 -7.34
C LEU A 286 3.48 21.96 -6.71
N LYS A 287 3.65 22.11 -5.38
CA LYS A 287 3.41 23.40 -4.69
C LYS A 287 4.39 24.48 -5.14
N ILE A 288 5.66 24.12 -5.31
CA ILE A 288 6.69 25.01 -5.81
C ILE A 288 6.36 25.45 -7.23
N CYS A 289 6.10 24.51 -8.15
CA CYS A 289 5.74 24.80 -9.53
C CYS A 289 4.49 25.69 -9.61
N PHE A 290 3.45 25.39 -8.84
CA PHE A 290 2.22 26.19 -8.79
C PHE A 290 2.46 27.62 -8.28
N LYS A 291 3.24 27.77 -7.22
CA LYS A 291 3.59 29.10 -6.67
C LYS A 291 4.46 29.92 -7.61
N LEU A 292 5.26 29.25 -8.43
CA LEU A 292 6.06 29.85 -9.49
C LEU A 292 5.29 29.99 -10.81
N ASN A 293 4.01 29.62 -10.87
CA ASN A 293 3.21 29.66 -12.09
C ASN A 293 3.87 28.93 -13.28
N LYS A 294 4.38 27.73 -13.03
CA LYS A 294 5.04 26.85 -14.00
C LYS A 294 4.44 25.46 -13.95
N GLU A 295 4.60 24.68 -15.00
CA GLU A 295 4.30 23.26 -15.03
C GLU A 295 5.51 22.47 -14.51
N ILE A 296 5.28 21.22 -14.12
CA ILE A 296 6.32 20.34 -13.61
C ILE A 296 7.30 19.96 -14.72
N LEU A 297 6.79 19.86 -15.96
CA LEU A 297 7.61 19.60 -17.14
C LEU A 297 8.62 20.72 -17.40
N ASP A 298 8.29 21.97 -17.06
CA ASP A 298 9.22 23.11 -17.15
C ASP A 298 10.47 22.92 -16.28
N PHE A 299 10.35 22.14 -15.21
CA PHE A 299 11.49 21.78 -14.37
C PHE A 299 12.17 20.49 -14.81
N LEU A 300 11.42 19.56 -15.42
CA LEU A 300 11.92 18.25 -15.87
C LEU A 300 12.81 18.34 -17.11
N LEU A 301 12.50 19.23 -18.05
CA LEU A 301 13.21 19.30 -19.34
C LEU A 301 14.38 20.30 -19.28
N GLU A 302 15.60 19.83 -19.50
CA GLU A 302 16.82 20.67 -19.48
C GLU A 302 16.84 21.76 -20.55
N SER A 303 16.26 21.48 -21.72
CA SER A 303 16.27 22.36 -22.89
C SER A 303 15.43 23.64 -22.71
N GLN A 304 14.56 23.69 -21.71
CA GLN A 304 13.73 24.85 -21.44
C GLN A 304 14.46 25.81 -20.48
N LYS A 305 15.02 26.91 -21.03
CA LYS A 305 15.37 28.08 -20.23
C LYS A 305 14.09 28.55 -19.53
N LEU A 306 14.07 28.49 -18.21
CA LEU A 306 12.97 29.06 -17.46
C LEU A 306 12.96 30.56 -17.72
N ASP A 307 11.92 31.06 -18.37
CA ASP A 307 11.71 32.51 -18.41
C ASP A 307 11.37 32.96 -16.99
N VAL A 308 12.42 33.48 -16.36
CA VAL A 308 12.42 33.97 -15.00
C VAL A 308 11.67 35.28 -14.87
N ASN A 309 11.33 35.98 -15.95
CA ASN A 309 10.60 37.25 -15.95
C ASN A 309 9.08 37.06 -15.81
N ILE A 310 8.55 35.86 -16.12
CA ILE A 310 7.12 35.55 -16.13
C ILE A 310 6.57 35.08 -14.76
N PHE A 311 7.39 35.03 -13.70
CA PHE A 311 6.90 34.69 -12.36
C PHE A 311 5.93 35.76 -11.84
N GLN A 312 4.64 35.62 -12.14
CA GLN A 312 3.60 36.37 -11.47
C GLN A 312 3.52 35.86 -10.03
N ILE A 313 3.65 36.80 -9.08
CA ILE A 313 3.41 36.55 -7.67
C ILE A 313 1.92 36.23 -7.54
N ASN A 314 1.56 34.94 -7.66
CA ASN A 314 0.21 34.49 -7.38
C ASN A 314 0.06 34.48 -5.85
N ASP A 315 -0.28 35.65 -5.31
CA ASP A 315 -0.50 35.93 -3.89
C ASP A 315 -1.82 35.31 -3.38
N LYS A 316 -2.37 34.32 -4.10
CA LYS A 316 -3.41 33.45 -3.58
C LYS A 316 -2.77 32.53 -2.55
N ARG A 317 -2.90 32.94 -1.28
CA ARG A 317 -2.54 32.16 -0.09
C ARG A 317 -3.09 30.75 -0.28
N VAL A 318 -2.22 29.78 -0.57
CA VAL A 318 -2.58 28.37 -0.46
C VAL A 318 -2.89 28.19 1.01
N ILE A 319 -4.16 27.96 1.32
CA ILE A 319 -4.71 27.88 2.68
C ILE A 319 -4.01 26.72 3.39
N ASN A 320 -2.93 27.02 4.09
CA ASN A 320 -2.20 26.05 4.89
C ASN A 320 -2.83 26.08 6.29
N ASN A 321 -3.94 25.36 6.47
CA ASN A 321 -4.65 25.21 7.75
C ASN A 321 -3.88 24.35 8.77
N LYS A 322 -2.56 24.47 8.84
CA LYS A 322 -1.77 23.88 9.91
C LYS A 322 -1.24 25.01 10.77
N THR A 323 -1.98 25.32 11.82
CA THR A 323 -1.53 26.14 12.95
C THR A 323 -0.12 25.70 13.33
N LYS A 324 0.86 26.62 13.24
CA LYS A 324 2.22 26.40 13.76
C LYS A 324 2.09 25.99 15.22
N GLN A 325 2.29 24.71 15.51
CA GLN A 325 2.35 24.24 16.90
C GLN A 325 3.59 24.89 17.54
N THR A 326 3.38 25.86 18.41
CA THR A 326 4.41 26.38 19.30
C THR A 326 4.94 25.22 20.13
N ARG A 327 6.25 24.97 20.08
CA ARG A 327 6.88 23.89 20.86
C ARG A 327 6.70 24.21 22.35
N LYS A 328 5.78 23.52 23.02
CA LYS A 328 5.66 23.61 24.49
C LYS A 328 6.98 23.18 25.13
N PRO A 329 7.57 23.97 26.05
CA PRO A 329 8.79 23.59 26.77
C PRO A 329 8.60 22.22 27.43
N LEU A 330 9.68 21.44 27.50
CA LEU A 330 9.67 20.12 28.14
C LEU A 330 9.89 20.34 29.64
N ASN A 331 8.88 20.04 30.45
CA ASN A 331 9.05 19.95 31.89
C ASN A 331 9.50 18.51 32.21
N TYR A 332 10.79 18.35 32.51
CA TYR A 332 11.43 17.06 32.71
C TYR A 332 10.88 16.33 33.93
N ASP A 333 10.74 17.01 35.06
CA ASP A 333 10.27 16.44 36.33
C ASP A 333 8.85 15.89 36.22
N VAL A 334 7.96 16.63 35.55
CA VAL A 334 6.58 16.18 35.33
C VAL A 334 6.53 14.95 34.42
N ILE A 335 7.40 14.89 33.40
CA ILE A 335 7.47 13.73 32.49
C ILE A 335 8.03 12.52 33.24
N GLU A 336 9.10 12.68 34.01
CA GLU A 336 9.71 11.62 34.80
C GLU A 336 8.72 11.04 35.81
N LYS A 337 8.03 11.90 36.59
CA LYS A 337 7.02 11.47 37.55
C LYS A 337 5.90 10.65 36.90
N LYS A 338 5.42 11.07 35.73
CA LYS A 338 4.40 10.33 34.95
C LYS A 338 4.92 9.00 34.41
N LEU A 339 6.19 8.92 33.99
CA LEU A 339 6.80 7.67 33.54
C LEU A 339 6.93 6.68 34.70
N ILE A 340 7.32 7.15 35.89
CA ILE A 340 7.40 6.34 37.10
C ILE A 340 6.01 5.86 37.53
N GLU A 341 4.98 6.72 37.49
CA GLU A 341 3.60 6.33 37.78
C GLU A 341 3.13 5.16 36.90
N HIS A 342 3.45 5.18 35.61
CA HIS A 342 3.13 4.10 34.67
C HIS A 342 3.97 2.82 34.86
N LEU A 343 5.09 2.88 35.58
CA LEU A 343 5.80 1.67 36.01
C LEU A 343 5.09 0.96 37.16
N SER A 344 4.32 1.69 37.96
CA SER A 344 3.63 1.19 39.14
C SER A 344 2.19 0.74 38.89
N THR A 345 1.62 0.97 37.70
CA THR A 345 0.24 0.56 37.38
C THR A 345 0.08 -0.96 37.27
N ASP A 346 -1.00 -1.51 37.84
CA ASP A 346 -1.32 -2.95 37.84
C ASP A 346 -1.41 -3.54 36.44
N THR A 347 -2.04 -2.83 35.50
CA THR A 347 -2.14 -3.25 34.10
C THR A 347 -1.12 -2.48 33.25
N PRO A 348 -0.04 -3.13 32.79
CA PRO A 348 0.96 -2.47 31.96
C PRO A 348 0.35 -2.02 30.63
N ILE A 349 0.66 -0.80 30.22
CA ILE A 349 0.26 -0.27 28.92
C ILE A 349 1.47 -0.10 28.00
N SER A 350 1.24 -0.14 26.69
CA SER A 350 2.32 0.04 25.71
C SER A 350 2.97 1.41 25.84
N MET A 351 4.27 1.51 25.55
CA MET A 351 4.98 2.79 25.53
C MET A 351 4.37 3.81 24.55
N ASN A 352 3.69 3.33 23.49
CA ASN A 352 2.93 4.21 22.59
C ASN A 352 1.71 4.84 23.29
N SER A 353 1.05 4.08 24.17
CA SER A 353 -0.08 4.57 24.97
C SER A 353 0.40 5.57 26.02
N VAL A 354 1.49 5.26 26.72
CA VAL A 354 2.14 6.19 27.68
C VAL A 354 2.50 7.51 26.99
N ALA A 355 3.11 7.46 25.81
CA ALA A 355 3.46 8.65 25.03
C ALA A 355 2.24 9.53 24.70
N LYS A 356 1.09 8.91 24.39
CA LYS A 356 -0.17 9.64 24.16
C LYS A 356 -0.69 10.30 25.44
N VAL A 357 -0.66 9.60 26.58
CA VAL A 357 -1.11 10.12 27.89
C VAL A 357 -0.23 11.30 28.33
N ILE A 358 1.08 11.20 28.16
CA ILE A 358 2.03 12.28 28.46
C ILE A 358 1.91 13.44 27.45
N GLY A 359 1.35 13.18 26.26
CA GLY A 359 1.19 14.16 25.19
C GLY A 359 2.49 14.51 24.48
N ARG A 360 3.45 13.57 24.42
CA ARG A 360 4.78 13.78 23.81
C ARG A 360 5.16 12.62 22.90
N ASP A 361 5.92 12.92 21.86
CA ASP A 361 6.40 11.91 20.92
C ASP A 361 7.32 10.90 21.61
N LYS A 362 7.14 9.61 21.30
CA LYS A 362 7.94 8.51 21.87
C LYS A 362 9.44 8.77 21.71
N ARG A 363 9.92 9.30 20.58
CA ARG A 363 11.35 9.59 20.39
C ARG A 363 11.88 10.62 21.39
N VAL A 364 11.06 11.62 21.72
CA VAL A 364 11.43 12.62 22.73
C VAL A 364 11.57 11.96 24.10
N LEU A 365 10.67 11.05 24.46
CA LEU A 365 10.74 10.33 25.72
C LEU A 365 11.97 9.41 25.79
N TYR A 366 12.26 8.63 24.74
CA TYR A 366 13.45 7.77 24.71
C TYR A 366 14.77 8.53 24.73
N ARG A 367 14.82 9.72 24.11
CA ARG A 367 16.03 10.54 24.09
C ARG A 367 16.37 11.11 25.48
N ASN A 368 15.35 11.43 26.28
CA ASN A 368 15.56 12.07 27.59
C ASN A 368 15.48 11.09 28.76
N PHE A 369 14.68 10.02 28.67
CA PHE A 369 14.44 9.02 29.73
C PHE A 369 14.54 7.59 29.18
N PRO A 370 15.71 7.18 28.63
CA PRO A 370 15.85 5.91 27.93
C PRO A 370 15.52 4.71 28.82
N ASP A 371 15.94 4.73 30.08
CA ASP A 371 15.83 3.56 30.97
C ASP A 371 14.40 3.36 31.45
N LEU A 372 13.70 4.43 31.86
CA LEU A 372 12.27 4.36 32.19
C LEU A 372 11.45 3.87 30.98
N CYS A 373 11.73 4.38 29.78
CA CYS A 373 11.04 3.94 28.56
C CYS A 373 11.29 2.46 28.22
N LYS A 374 12.52 1.96 28.43
CA LYS A 374 12.87 0.54 28.27
C LYS A 374 12.14 -0.33 29.30
N GLN A 375 12.09 0.08 30.56
CA GLN A 375 11.41 -0.64 31.63
C GLN A 375 9.90 -0.78 31.34
N ILE A 376 9.23 0.32 30.96
CA ILE A 376 7.80 0.30 30.57
C ILE A 376 7.59 -0.66 29.40
N SER A 377 8.45 -0.57 28.37
CA SER A 377 8.34 -1.43 27.19
C SER A 377 8.52 -2.91 27.52
N ARG A 378 9.45 -3.23 28.42
CA ARG A 378 9.72 -4.60 28.89
C ARG A 378 8.54 -5.15 29.70
N ARG A 379 8.04 -4.39 30.68
CA ARG A 379 6.88 -4.76 31.50
C ARG A 379 5.65 -5.05 30.63
N TYR A 380 5.39 -4.22 29.62
CA TYR A 380 4.30 -4.47 28.66
C TYR A 380 4.54 -5.72 27.80
N TYR A 381 5.77 -5.94 27.33
CA TYR A 381 6.12 -7.13 26.55
C TYR A 381 5.89 -8.41 27.36
N ASP A 382 6.39 -8.47 28.60
CA ASP A 382 6.26 -9.62 29.49
C ASP A 382 4.78 -9.93 29.79
N TYR A 383 3.99 -8.89 30.07
CA TYR A 383 2.54 -9.02 30.27
C TYR A 383 1.79 -9.57 29.05
N ILE A 384 2.12 -9.09 27.84
CA ILE A 384 1.50 -9.60 26.60
C ILE A 384 1.92 -11.04 26.31
N LYS A 385 3.19 -11.38 26.59
CA LYS A 385 3.70 -12.74 26.46
C LYS A 385 2.93 -13.69 27.38
N GLU A 386 2.81 -13.37 28.66
CA GLU A 386 2.06 -14.16 29.65
C GLU A 386 0.59 -14.32 29.25
N LYS A 387 -0.09 -13.23 28.86
CA LYS A 387 -1.48 -13.28 28.38
C LYS A 387 -1.64 -14.17 27.15
N SER A 388 -0.69 -14.13 26.22
CA SER A 388 -0.70 -14.99 25.03
C SER A 388 -0.52 -16.46 25.39
N GLU A 389 0.40 -16.77 26.30
CA GLU A 389 0.64 -18.13 26.79
C GLU A 389 -0.59 -18.70 27.51
N LEU A 390 -1.20 -17.92 28.41
CA LEU A 390 -2.45 -18.30 29.10
C LEU A 390 -3.60 -18.51 28.11
N ARG A 391 -3.73 -17.64 27.09
CA ARG A 391 -4.75 -17.80 26.04
C ARG A 391 -4.55 -19.10 25.28
N ILE A 392 -3.31 -19.40 24.85
CA ILE A 392 -2.98 -20.61 24.12
C ILE A 392 -3.26 -21.85 24.97
N LYS A 393 -2.87 -21.85 26.25
CA LYS A 393 -3.14 -22.95 27.18
C LYS A 393 -4.64 -23.25 27.29
N ARG A 394 -5.46 -22.23 27.55
CA ARG A 394 -6.93 -22.36 27.62
C ARG A 394 -7.53 -22.88 26.32
N LEU A 395 -7.03 -22.42 25.17
CA LEU A 395 -7.51 -22.90 23.87
C LEU A 395 -7.13 -24.36 23.60
N LYS A 396 -5.93 -24.79 24.01
CA LYS A 396 -5.55 -26.21 23.95
C LYS A 396 -6.45 -27.08 24.82
N GLU A 397 -6.75 -26.65 26.04
CA GLU A 397 -7.69 -27.36 26.93
C GLU A 397 -9.08 -27.51 26.28
N GLN A 398 -9.62 -26.43 25.71
CA GLN A 398 -10.91 -26.46 24.98
C GLN A 398 -10.88 -27.39 23.77
N ILE A 399 -9.79 -27.36 22.99
CA ILE A 399 -9.62 -28.25 21.83
C ILE A 399 -9.57 -29.71 22.28
N ASN A 400 -8.86 -30.03 23.37
CA ASN A 400 -8.76 -31.38 23.89
C ASN A 400 -10.11 -31.93 24.38
N LEU A 401 -10.89 -31.10 25.09
CA LEU A 401 -12.24 -31.46 25.54
C LEU A 401 -13.15 -31.77 24.34
N ALA A 402 -13.23 -30.83 23.39
CA ALA A 402 -14.03 -31.01 22.17
C ALA A 402 -13.58 -32.22 21.34
N PHE A 403 -12.28 -32.51 21.31
CA PHE A 403 -11.73 -33.67 20.63
C PHE A 403 -12.21 -34.98 21.25
N ASN A 404 -12.14 -35.09 22.59
CA ASN A 404 -12.57 -36.29 23.31
C ASN A 404 -14.08 -36.51 23.23
N GLU A 405 -14.87 -35.44 23.29
CA GLU A 405 -16.32 -35.52 23.08
C GLU A 405 -16.67 -36.06 21.69
N LEU A 406 -16.06 -35.52 20.62
CA LEU A 406 -16.29 -36.02 19.27
C LEU A 406 -15.86 -37.48 19.11
N LYS A 407 -14.75 -37.87 19.73
CA LYS A 407 -14.28 -39.26 19.75
C LYS A 407 -15.29 -40.18 20.43
N ASN A 408 -15.84 -39.78 21.58
CA ASN A 408 -16.85 -40.54 22.32
C ASN A 408 -18.17 -40.65 21.54
N GLU A 409 -18.52 -39.64 20.75
CA GLU A 409 -19.66 -39.64 19.83
C GLU A 409 -19.42 -40.50 18.57
N GLY A 410 -18.25 -41.13 18.43
CA GLY A 410 -17.88 -41.91 17.24
C GLY A 410 -17.62 -41.05 16.00
N LEU A 411 -17.46 -39.73 16.16
CA LEU A 411 -17.27 -38.79 15.07
C LEU A 411 -15.79 -38.48 14.85
N TYR A 412 -15.35 -38.46 13.58
CA TYR A 412 -14.00 -38.00 13.25
C TYR A 412 -13.79 -36.54 13.71
N PRO A 413 -12.77 -36.24 14.54
CA PRO A 413 -12.50 -34.89 15.07
C PRO A 413 -11.93 -33.92 14.03
N SER A 414 -12.68 -33.68 12.95
CA SER A 414 -12.26 -32.80 11.88
C SER A 414 -12.07 -31.37 12.39
N ARG A 415 -11.21 -30.62 11.71
CA ARG A 415 -10.95 -29.20 11.99
C ARG A 415 -12.25 -28.38 12.16
N ARG A 416 -13.22 -28.56 11.25
CA ARG A 416 -14.49 -27.82 11.28
C ARG A 416 -15.33 -28.20 12.50
N LYS A 417 -15.47 -29.49 12.79
CA LYS A 417 -16.22 -29.98 13.94
C LYS A 417 -15.63 -29.47 15.28
N ILE A 418 -14.31 -29.44 15.41
CA ILE A 418 -13.65 -28.87 16.60
C ILE A 418 -13.96 -27.37 16.71
N GLU A 419 -13.79 -26.61 15.62
CA GLU A 419 -14.07 -25.15 15.59
C GLU A 419 -15.54 -24.83 15.94
N GLU A 420 -16.49 -25.64 15.45
CA GLU A 420 -17.92 -25.55 15.75
C GLU A 420 -18.21 -25.88 17.22
N LYS A 421 -17.68 -26.99 17.75
CA LYS A 421 -17.92 -27.44 19.14
C LYS A 421 -17.44 -26.42 20.17
N ILE A 422 -16.30 -25.76 19.92
CA ILE A 422 -15.78 -24.72 20.81
C ILE A 422 -16.29 -23.30 20.50
N ASN A 423 -17.20 -23.17 19.51
CA ASN A 423 -17.77 -21.92 19.04
C ASN A 423 -16.72 -20.84 18.67
N LYS A 424 -15.63 -21.25 18.00
CA LYS A 424 -14.54 -20.35 17.57
C LYS A 424 -14.08 -20.67 16.16
N ASN A 425 -14.78 -20.12 15.19
CA ASN A 425 -14.45 -20.26 13.78
C ASN A 425 -13.03 -19.76 13.47
N GLY A 426 -12.24 -20.60 12.79
CA GLY A 426 -10.87 -20.27 12.39
C GLY A 426 -9.81 -20.37 13.48
N VAL A 427 -10.11 -20.86 14.68
CA VAL A 427 -9.13 -20.99 15.78
C VAL A 427 -7.93 -21.88 15.40
N LEU A 428 -8.13 -22.92 14.60
CA LEU A 428 -7.09 -23.84 14.13
C LEU A 428 -6.36 -23.31 12.88
N LYS A 429 -6.52 -22.02 12.54
CA LYS A 429 -5.61 -21.33 11.60
C LYS A 429 -4.28 -21.00 12.30
N GLU A 430 -4.30 -20.82 13.61
CA GLU A 430 -3.09 -20.55 14.39
C GLU A 430 -2.24 -21.82 14.53
N LYS A 431 -0.98 -21.75 14.09
CA LYS A 431 -0.09 -22.92 13.96
C LYS A 431 0.07 -23.71 15.27
N VAL A 432 0.27 -23.01 16.39
CA VAL A 432 0.45 -23.63 17.71
C VAL A 432 -0.76 -24.49 18.13
N LEU A 433 -1.98 -24.05 17.76
CA LEU A 433 -3.22 -24.77 18.06
C LEU A 433 -3.50 -25.86 17.02
N GLN A 434 -3.18 -25.58 15.75
CA GLN A 434 -3.28 -26.56 14.68
C GLN A 434 -2.36 -27.76 14.92
N ASP A 435 -1.11 -27.53 15.31
CA ASP A 435 -0.14 -28.58 15.58
C ASP A 435 -0.54 -29.41 16.79
N TYR A 436 -1.12 -28.76 17.81
CA TYR A 436 -1.69 -29.47 18.96
C TYR A 436 -2.88 -30.35 18.56
N TRP A 437 -3.82 -29.85 17.75
CA TRP A 437 -4.91 -30.67 17.22
C TRP A 437 -4.42 -31.84 16.36
N LYS A 438 -3.41 -31.61 15.50
CA LYS A 438 -2.78 -32.68 14.70
C LYS A 438 -2.10 -33.72 15.58
N PHE A 439 -1.42 -33.28 16.64
CA PHE A 439 -0.82 -34.16 17.63
C PHE A 439 -1.88 -35.07 18.28
N LEU A 440 -3.04 -34.53 18.67
CA LEU A 440 -4.15 -35.33 19.21
C LEU A 440 -4.70 -36.37 18.21
N LEU A 441 -4.79 -36.02 16.93
CA LEU A 441 -5.19 -36.96 15.87
C LEU A 441 -4.24 -38.14 15.77
N VAL A 442 -2.93 -37.85 15.66
CA VAL A 442 -1.88 -38.88 15.55
C VAL A 442 -1.87 -39.78 16.79
N GLN A 443 -1.96 -39.18 17.98
CA GLN A 443 -1.98 -39.91 19.25
C GLN A 443 -3.19 -40.84 19.39
N SER A 444 -4.32 -40.50 18.76
CA SER A 444 -5.54 -41.34 18.78
C SER A 444 -5.64 -42.34 17.62
N GLY A 445 -4.57 -42.55 16.86
CA GLY A 445 -4.53 -43.53 15.77
C GLY A 445 -5.30 -43.10 14.51
N TYR A 446 -5.65 -41.82 14.39
CA TYR A 446 -6.26 -41.31 13.17
C TYR A 446 -5.19 -41.07 12.09
N GLU A 447 -5.34 -41.72 10.93
CA GLU A 447 -4.50 -41.43 9.77
C GLU A 447 -4.73 -40.00 9.27
N TYR A 448 -3.63 -39.34 8.91
CA TYR A 448 -3.68 -38.03 8.27
C TYR A 448 -4.17 -38.20 6.83
N LYS A 449 -5.49 -38.10 6.62
CA LYS A 449 -6.04 -37.96 5.25
C LYS A 449 -5.64 -36.59 4.69
N ASN A 450 -4.46 -36.55 4.09
CA ASN A 450 -4.04 -35.45 3.23
C ASN A 450 -5.08 -35.36 2.10
N ARG A 451 -5.88 -34.30 2.06
CA ARG A 451 -6.80 -34.00 0.93
C ARG A 451 -6.06 -33.66 -0.39
N ARG A 452 -4.83 -34.16 -0.59
CA ARG A 452 -4.00 -33.90 -1.77
C ARG A 452 -3.76 -35.11 -2.67
N THR A 453 -4.32 -36.28 -2.34
CA THR A 453 -4.17 -37.51 -3.17
C THR A 453 -5.52 -38.06 -3.64
N TYR A 454 -6.44 -37.18 -4.02
CA TYR A 454 -7.58 -37.57 -4.85
C TYR A 454 -7.64 -36.63 -6.03
N LEU A 455 -6.96 -37.01 -7.12
CA LEU A 455 -7.26 -36.59 -8.49
C LEU A 455 -6.55 -37.45 -9.57
N ASN A 456 -5.98 -38.61 -9.24
CA ASN A 456 -5.26 -39.44 -10.22
C ASN A 456 -5.72 -40.90 -10.37
N ASP A 457 -6.79 -41.34 -9.70
CA ASP A 457 -7.34 -42.70 -9.91
C ASP A 457 -8.85 -42.63 -10.07
N GLU A 458 -9.30 -42.09 -11.21
CA GLU A 458 -10.64 -42.34 -11.74
C GLU A 458 -10.71 -41.96 -13.23
N PHE A 459 -9.83 -42.57 -14.04
CA PHE A 459 -10.07 -42.84 -15.46
C PHE A 459 -9.32 -44.13 -15.82
N LYS A 460 -10.01 -45.25 -15.61
CA LYS A 460 -9.79 -46.48 -16.38
C LYS A 460 -10.71 -46.45 -17.59
#